data_AF-A0A0G1AYH6-F1
#
_entry.id   AF-A0A0G1AYH6-F1
#
_cell.length_a   1.000
_cell.length_b   1.000
_cell.length_c   1.000
_cell.angle_alpha   90.00
_cell.angle_beta   90.00
_cell.angle_gamma   90.00
#
_symmetry.space_group_name_H-M   'P 1'
#
loop_
_entity.id
_entity.type
_entity.pdbx_description
1 polymer ?
#
loop_
_entity_poly.entity_id
_entity_poly.type
_entity_poly.pdbx_seq_one_letter_code
_entity_poly.pdbx_strand_id
1 'polypeptide(L)'
;MEKFNTLYPYLKLIARANGLTNPFDERAVEAYWLGNNYLEAVPAARLFDHLGNVFNIQGRFNISDFFKFKKKFNTRALPHHNFHVFSIYRRTGHIASPHTLATMDACRISWGLILKIKQESFIVQTKPLIADNDGKIKQADFFIEREIFNYFEGARLIKNAMIGDFISIHWGCACELLTRDQANRLQKYTDLSLEFAFNL
;
A
#
# COMPACT_ATOMS: atom_id res chain seq x y z
N MET A 1 -5.67 -5.15 -21.65
CA MET A 1 -5.13 -5.47 -20.30
C MET A 1 -3.97 -4.55 -19.89
N GLU A 2 -3.57 -3.57 -20.71
CA GLU A 2 -2.44 -2.64 -20.46
C GLU A 2 -2.62 -1.65 -19.30
N LYS A 3 -3.77 -1.66 -18.59
CA LYS A 3 -4.11 -0.65 -17.58
C LYS A 3 -3.63 -0.98 -16.15
N PHE A 4 -3.02 -2.15 -15.92
CA PHE A 4 -2.64 -2.61 -14.56
C PHE A 4 -1.23 -3.21 -14.50
N ASN A 5 -0.26 -2.55 -15.15
CA ASN A 5 1.12 -3.06 -15.28
C ASN A 5 1.82 -3.30 -13.93
N THR A 6 1.38 -2.64 -12.85
CA THR A 6 1.88 -2.89 -11.49
C THR A 6 1.08 -3.93 -10.73
N LEU A 7 -0.25 -3.81 -10.70
CA LEU A 7 -1.10 -4.69 -9.89
C LEU A 7 -1.07 -6.14 -10.37
N TYR A 8 -1.31 -6.37 -11.67
CA TYR A 8 -1.53 -7.72 -12.20
C TYR A 8 -0.34 -8.68 -12.00
N PRO A 9 0.93 -8.24 -12.15
CA PRO A 9 2.07 -9.09 -11.81
C PRO A 9 2.09 -9.57 -10.34
N TYR A 10 1.79 -8.70 -9.37
CA TYR A 10 1.74 -9.10 -7.97
C TYR A 10 0.61 -10.11 -7.71
N LEU A 11 -0.57 -9.86 -8.28
CA LEU A 11 -1.69 -10.80 -8.18
C LEU A 11 -1.33 -12.19 -8.71
N LYS A 12 -0.64 -12.26 -9.87
CA LYS A 12 -0.13 -13.53 -10.40
C LYS A 12 0.89 -14.20 -9.48
N LEU A 13 1.78 -13.42 -8.85
CA LEU A 13 2.79 -13.95 -7.93
C LEU A 13 2.11 -14.58 -6.70
N ILE A 14 1.18 -13.85 -6.08
CA ILE A 14 0.44 -14.30 -4.89
C ILE A 14 -0.40 -15.53 -5.24
N ALA A 15 -1.15 -15.48 -6.33
CA ALA A 15 -1.99 -16.59 -6.77
C ALA A 15 -1.17 -17.87 -7.00
N ARG A 16 -0.06 -17.79 -7.72
CA ARG A 16 0.82 -18.94 -7.98
C ARG A 16 1.44 -19.52 -6.72
N ALA A 17 1.84 -18.68 -5.77
CA ALA A 17 2.40 -19.15 -4.50
C ALA A 17 1.38 -19.91 -3.64
N ASN A 18 0.09 -19.62 -3.84
CA ASN A 18 -1.02 -20.22 -3.08
C ASN A 18 -1.83 -21.24 -3.90
N GLY A 19 -1.33 -21.68 -5.07
CA GLY A 19 -2.01 -22.68 -5.90
C GLY A 19 -3.33 -22.19 -6.53
N LEU A 20 -3.56 -20.88 -6.59
CA LEU A 20 -4.74 -20.31 -7.21
C LEU A 20 -4.58 -20.21 -8.73
N THR A 21 -5.60 -20.63 -9.47
CA THR A 21 -5.62 -20.57 -10.94
C THR A 21 -5.99 -19.19 -11.46
N ASN A 22 -6.86 -18.47 -10.74
CA ASN A 22 -7.29 -17.11 -11.07
C ASN A 22 -6.48 -16.07 -10.28
N PRO A 23 -5.67 -15.21 -10.94
CA PRO A 23 -4.98 -14.11 -10.27
C PRO A 23 -5.91 -13.09 -9.60
N PHE A 24 -7.15 -12.97 -10.07
CA PHE A 24 -8.16 -12.08 -9.49
C PHE A 24 -9.03 -12.75 -8.43
N ASP A 25 -8.62 -13.93 -7.93
CA ASP A 25 -9.24 -14.52 -6.76
C ASP A 25 -9.22 -13.51 -5.60
N GLU A 26 -10.37 -13.33 -4.94
CA GLU A 26 -10.57 -12.32 -3.90
C GLU A 26 -9.53 -12.40 -2.79
N ARG A 27 -9.03 -13.60 -2.49
CA ARG A 27 -8.01 -13.83 -1.45
C ARG A 27 -6.67 -13.25 -1.86
N ALA A 28 -6.30 -13.37 -3.13
CA ALA A 28 -5.08 -12.77 -3.68
C ALA A 28 -5.20 -11.26 -3.82
N VAL A 29 -6.39 -10.75 -4.18
CA VAL A 29 -6.67 -9.31 -4.25
C VAL A 29 -6.61 -8.69 -2.87
N GLU A 30 -7.30 -9.25 -1.87
CA GLU A 30 -7.22 -8.79 -0.47
C GLU A 30 -5.77 -8.86 0.04
N ALA A 31 -5.04 -9.94 -0.26
CA ALA A 31 -3.64 -10.08 0.15
C ALA A 31 -2.77 -8.94 -0.36
N TYR A 32 -2.90 -8.57 -1.64
CA TYR A 32 -2.15 -7.46 -2.20
C TYR A 32 -2.59 -6.10 -1.62
N TRP A 33 -3.90 -5.93 -1.38
CA TRP A 33 -4.50 -4.63 -1.06
C TRP A 33 -4.52 -4.30 0.43
N LEU A 34 -5.12 -5.17 1.24
CA LEU A 34 -5.25 -5.00 2.70
C LEU A 34 -4.24 -5.85 3.49
N GLY A 35 -3.78 -6.94 2.87
CA GLY A 35 -2.92 -7.93 3.49
C GLY A 35 -3.69 -9.03 4.24
N ASN A 36 -3.27 -10.26 3.98
CA ASN A 36 -3.71 -11.47 4.66
C ASN A 36 -2.63 -12.56 4.58
N ASN A 37 -2.92 -13.75 5.10
CA ASN A 37 -1.99 -14.87 5.18
C ASN A 37 -1.47 -15.37 3.82
N TYR A 38 -2.10 -15.06 2.68
CA TYR A 38 -1.62 -15.48 1.36
C TYR A 38 -0.29 -14.80 0.99
N LEU A 39 0.03 -13.66 1.61
CA LEU A 39 1.33 -13.01 1.44
C LEU A 39 2.47 -13.88 2.00
N GLU A 40 2.23 -14.58 3.10
CA GLU A 40 3.25 -15.33 3.84
C GLU A 40 3.70 -16.60 3.09
N ALA A 41 2.87 -17.09 2.17
CA ALA A 41 3.22 -18.20 1.28
C ALA A 41 4.18 -17.81 0.14
N VAL A 42 4.41 -16.51 -0.10
CA VAL A 42 5.27 -16.04 -1.18
C VAL A 42 6.74 -16.03 -0.71
N PRO A 43 7.62 -16.87 -1.27
CA PRO A 43 9.03 -16.87 -0.88
C PRO A 43 9.69 -15.54 -1.24
N ALA A 44 10.47 -14.97 -0.32
CA ALA A 44 11.18 -13.71 -0.55
C ALA A 44 12.03 -13.73 -1.83
N ALA A 45 12.73 -14.84 -2.11
CA ALA A 45 13.50 -14.99 -3.35
C ALA A 45 12.62 -14.83 -4.61
N ARG A 46 11.42 -15.41 -4.63
CA ARG A 46 10.49 -15.25 -5.76
C ARG A 46 9.98 -13.82 -5.88
N LEU A 47 9.75 -13.12 -4.77
CA LEU A 47 9.43 -11.70 -4.79
C LEU A 47 10.60 -10.88 -5.36
N PHE A 48 11.84 -11.15 -4.93
CA PHE A 48 13.02 -10.46 -5.45
C PHE A 48 13.17 -10.64 -6.96
N ASP A 49 13.07 -11.88 -7.45
CA ASP A 49 13.12 -12.20 -8.88
C ASP A 49 11.99 -11.51 -9.64
N HIS A 50 10.78 -11.48 -9.06
CA HIS A 50 9.63 -10.78 -9.63
C HIS A 50 9.90 -9.29 -9.81
N LEU A 51 10.48 -8.63 -8.80
CA LEU A 51 10.85 -7.22 -8.87
C LEU A 51 11.90 -6.96 -9.95
N GLY A 52 12.93 -7.81 -10.04
CA GLY A 52 13.97 -7.72 -11.07
C GLY A 52 13.39 -7.86 -12.47
N ASN A 53 12.67 -8.96 -12.72
CA ASN A 53 12.26 -9.36 -14.06
C ASN A 53 11.07 -8.56 -14.60
N VAL A 54 10.12 -8.17 -13.74
CA VAL A 54 8.89 -7.50 -14.17
C VAL A 54 8.99 -5.98 -14.05
N PHE A 55 9.60 -5.49 -12.96
CA PHE A 55 9.64 -4.04 -12.68
C PHE A 55 10.96 -3.38 -13.06
N ASN A 56 11.94 -4.15 -13.54
CA ASN A 56 13.28 -3.69 -13.87
C ASN A 56 13.86 -2.79 -12.76
N ILE A 57 13.79 -3.26 -11.51
CA ILE A 57 14.19 -2.43 -10.36
C ILE A 57 15.64 -1.96 -10.44
N GLN A 58 16.52 -2.72 -11.11
CA GLN A 58 17.91 -2.36 -11.33
C GLN A 58 18.04 -1.04 -12.10
N GLY A 59 17.17 -0.78 -13.08
CA GLY A 59 17.11 0.48 -13.81
C GLY A 59 16.45 1.64 -13.04
N ARG A 60 15.84 1.37 -11.87
CA ARG A 60 15.17 2.37 -11.02
C ARG A 60 16.02 2.85 -9.84
N PHE A 61 17.15 2.20 -9.61
CA PHE A 61 18.09 2.51 -8.53
C PHE A 61 19.43 2.93 -9.09
N ASN A 62 20.11 3.85 -8.39
CA ASN A 62 21.56 3.93 -8.54
C ASN A 62 22.20 2.69 -7.86
N ILE A 63 23.46 2.42 -8.19
CA ILE A 63 24.17 1.22 -7.72
C ILE A 63 24.16 1.12 -6.18
N SER A 64 24.41 2.23 -5.47
CA SER A 64 24.46 2.27 -4.00
C SER A 64 23.10 1.95 -3.37
N ASP A 65 22.03 2.58 -3.86
CA ASP A 65 20.65 2.35 -3.40
C ASP A 65 20.21 0.92 -3.68
N PHE A 66 20.58 0.36 -4.84
CA PHE A 66 20.30 -1.03 -5.17
C PHE A 66 21.00 -2.01 -4.21
N PHE A 67 22.27 -1.78 -3.88
CA PHE A 67 22.98 -2.60 -2.89
C PHE A 67 22.36 -2.49 -1.50
N LYS A 68 21.98 -1.28 -1.06
CA LYS A 68 21.26 -1.09 0.22
C LYS A 68 19.92 -1.83 0.23
N PHE A 69 19.14 -1.70 -0.84
CA PHE A 69 17.88 -2.42 -1.01
C PHE A 69 18.09 -3.94 -0.95
N LYS A 70 19.05 -4.47 -1.72
CA LYS A 70 19.38 -5.90 -1.74
C LYS A 70 19.82 -6.42 -0.37
N LYS A 71 20.65 -5.67 0.36
CA LYS A 71 21.11 -6.03 1.71
C LYS A 71 19.96 -6.08 2.72
N LYS A 72 18.98 -5.19 2.56
CA LYS A 72 17.81 -5.05 3.43
C LYS A 72 16.74 -6.10 3.13
N PHE A 73 16.63 -6.51 1.86
CA PHE A 73 15.66 -7.48 1.37
C PHE A 73 15.81 -8.83 2.11
N ASN A 74 14.75 -9.25 2.80
CA ASN A 74 14.73 -10.44 3.64
C ASN A 74 13.33 -11.09 3.64
N THR A 75 13.10 -12.10 4.49
CA THR A 75 11.84 -12.84 4.57
C THR A 75 10.62 -12.02 5.02
N ARG A 76 10.81 -10.79 5.53
CA ARG A 76 9.74 -9.85 5.87
C ARG A 76 9.26 -9.01 4.68
N ALA A 77 9.96 -9.04 3.54
CA ALA A 77 9.48 -8.39 2.33
C ALA A 77 8.31 -9.18 1.75
N LEU A 78 7.15 -8.54 1.60
CA LEU A 78 5.91 -9.17 1.16
C LEU A 78 5.32 -8.43 -0.06
N PRO A 79 4.64 -9.13 -0.98
CA PRO A 79 4.04 -8.53 -2.18
C PRO A 79 2.76 -7.74 -1.89
N HIS A 80 2.85 -6.77 -0.98
CA HIS A 80 1.75 -5.88 -0.59
C HIS A 80 1.84 -4.54 -1.35
N HIS A 81 0.71 -3.86 -1.58
CA HIS A 81 0.69 -2.57 -2.25
C HIS A 81 1.58 -1.54 -1.55
N ASN A 82 1.50 -1.46 -0.21
CA ASN A 82 2.32 -0.52 0.57
C ASN A 82 3.83 -0.80 0.43
N PHE A 83 4.24 -2.06 0.30
CA PHE A 83 5.64 -2.39 0.01
C PHE A 83 6.06 -1.81 -1.34
N HIS A 84 5.20 -1.93 -2.37
CA HIS A 84 5.48 -1.31 -3.67
C HIS A 84 5.61 0.22 -3.55
N VAL A 85 4.66 0.88 -2.86
CA VAL A 85 4.65 2.34 -2.68
C VAL A 85 5.88 2.83 -1.93
N PHE A 86 6.32 2.11 -0.88
CA PHE A 86 7.42 2.55 -0.03
C PHE A 86 8.80 2.19 -0.58
N SER A 87 8.91 1.10 -1.34
CA SER A 87 10.21 0.48 -1.64
C SER A 87 10.55 0.36 -3.11
N ILE A 88 9.60 0.59 -4.03
CA ILE A 88 9.79 0.31 -5.46
C ILE A 88 9.33 1.45 -6.34
N TYR A 89 8.17 2.03 -6.03
CA TYR A 89 7.65 3.16 -6.77
C TYR A 89 8.64 4.31 -6.61
N ARG A 90 9.24 4.74 -7.73
CA ARG A 90 9.95 6.00 -7.91
C ARG A 90 9.34 6.63 -9.15
N ARG A 91 8.75 7.82 -9.03
CA ARG A 91 8.16 8.51 -10.17
C ARG A 91 9.30 9.07 -11.03
N THR A 92 9.68 8.40 -12.12
CA THR A 92 10.77 8.88 -13.00
C THR A 92 10.23 9.35 -14.35
N GLY A 93 10.49 10.64 -14.63
CA GLY A 93 10.34 11.32 -15.92
C GLY A 93 10.84 12.76 -15.77
N HIS A 94 12.09 13.03 -16.17
CA HIS A 94 12.80 14.32 -16.22
C HIS A 94 12.89 15.22 -14.98
N ILE A 95 12.19 14.94 -13.88
CA ILE A 95 12.40 15.63 -12.60
C ILE A 95 12.53 14.57 -11.53
N ALA A 96 13.73 14.41 -10.97
CA ALA A 96 13.96 13.67 -9.75
C ALA A 96 13.39 14.48 -8.57
N SER A 97 12.06 14.57 -8.49
CA SER A 97 11.42 15.09 -7.29
C SER A 97 11.37 13.93 -6.29
N PRO A 98 11.93 14.09 -5.08
CA PRO A 98 11.75 13.13 -4.01
C PRO A 98 10.27 12.80 -3.87
N HIS A 99 9.97 11.58 -3.45
CA HIS A 99 8.66 11.26 -2.95
C HIS A 99 8.25 12.33 -1.95
N THR A 100 7.34 13.23 -2.30
CA THR A 100 6.77 14.05 -1.25
C THR A 100 6.06 13.04 -0.34
N LEU A 101 6.39 13.09 0.94
CA LEU A 101 5.77 12.27 1.98
C LEU A 101 4.24 12.22 1.81
N ALA A 102 3.65 13.37 1.40
CA ALA A 102 2.25 13.51 1.05
C ALA A 102 1.78 12.59 -0.09
N THR A 103 2.56 12.44 -1.16
CA THR A 103 2.24 11.53 -2.27
C THR A 103 2.28 10.08 -1.82
N MET A 104 3.27 9.69 -1.00
CA MET A 104 3.35 8.32 -0.46
C MET A 104 2.18 8.05 0.49
N ASP A 105 1.83 9.02 1.34
CA ASP A 105 0.72 8.90 2.27
C ASP A 105 -0.64 8.85 1.56
N ALA A 106 -0.78 9.52 0.42
CA ALA A 106 -1.96 9.41 -0.43
C ALA A 106 -2.00 8.08 -1.20
N CYS A 107 -0.86 7.59 -1.69
CA CYS A 107 -0.78 6.39 -2.53
C CYS A 107 -0.82 5.08 -1.73
N ARG A 108 -0.37 5.05 -0.47
CA ARG A 108 -0.51 3.82 0.34
C ARG A 108 -1.98 3.49 0.57
N ILE A 109 -2.25 2.22 0.85
CA ILE A 109 -3.52 1.80 1.45
C ILE A 109 -3.40 2.08 2.94
N SER A 110 -4.20 3.03 3.40
CA SER A 110 -4.31 3.39 4.81
C SER A 110 -5.69 3.04 5.32
N TRP A 111 -5.91 3.24 6.62
CA TRP A 111 -7.22 3.06 7.24
C TRP A 111 -7.59 4.27 8.09
N GLY A 112 -8.87 4.45 8.35
CA GLY A 112 -9.38 5.46 9.26
C GLY A 112 -10.71 5.05 9.90
N LEU A 113 -11.00 5.64 11.05
CA LEU A 113 -12.27 5.50 11.77
C LEU A 113 -13.21 6.64 11.38
N ILE A 114 -14.43 6.35 10.95
CA ILE A 114 -15.42 7.39 10.60
C ILE A 114 -15.89 8.10 11.86
N LEU A 115 -15.67 9.40 11.94
CA LEU A 115 -16.16 10.28 13.02
C LEU A 115 -17.44 11.00 12.63
N LYS A 116 -17.57 11.38 11.35
CA LYS A 116 -18.74 12.10 10.82
C LYS A 116 -19.01 11.72 9.38
N ILE A 117 -20.30 11.64 9.03
CA ILE A 117 -20.77 11.41 7.67
C ILE A 117 -21.29 12.72 7.08
N LYS A 118 -20.82 13.07 5.89
CA LYS A 118 -21.31 14.18 5.07
C LYS A 118 -22.00 13.61 3.82
N GLN A 119 -22.51 14.49 2.95
CA GLN A 119 -23.27 14.08 1.76
C GLN A 119 -22.44 13.23 0.78
N GLU A 120 -21.17 13.58 0.57
CA GLU A 120 -20.26 12.99 -0.43
C GLU A 120 -18.90 12.58 0.16
N SER A 121 -18.73 12.69 1.46
CA SER A 121 -17.46 12.45 2.15
C SER A 121 -17.67 12.00 3.60
N PHE A 122 -16.58 11.56 4.22
CA PHE A 122 -16.48 11.26 5.64
C PHE A 122 -15.41 12.14 6.29
N ILE A 123 -15.62 12.56 7.53
CA ILE A 123 -14.51 12.97 8.39
C ILE A 123 -14.03 11.73 9.12
N VAL A 124 -12.76 11.39 8.92
CA VAL A 124 -12.14 10.20 9.50
C VAL A 124 -10.99 10.57 10.40
N GLN A 125 -10.85 9.83 11.48
CA GLN A 125 -9.64 9.80 12.29
C GLN A 125 -8.65 8.81 11.67
N THR A 126 -7.46 9.26 11.31
CA THR A 126 -6.41 8.43 10.69
C THR A 126 -5.02 8.87 11.15
N LYS A 127 -4.00 8.05 10.89
CA LYS A 127 -2.61 8.36 11.19
C LYS A 127 -1.84 8.67 9.90
N PRO A 128 -1.27 9.88 9.73
CA PRO A 128 -0.49 10.24 8.55
C PRO A 128 0.88 9.57 8.55
N LEU A 129 1.56 9.57 7.40
CA LEU A 129 3.02 9.39 7.37
C LEU A 129 3.73 10.67 7.82
N ILE A 130 4.85 10.51 8.53
CA ILE A 130 5.80 11.54 8.93
C ILE A 130 7.22 11.08 8.60
N ALA A 131 8.14 12.03 8.44
CA ALA A 131 9.57 11.75 8.38
C ALA A 131 10.24 12.31 9.64
N ASP A 132 11.21 11.58 10.18
CA ASP A 132 12.05 12.10 11.25
C ASP A 132 13.20 12.98 10.70
N ASN A 133 14.05 13.47 11.60
CA ASN A 133 15.17 14.35 11.26
C ASN A 133 16.21 13.69 10.34
N ASP A 134 16.25 12.35 10.29
CA ASP A 134 17.15 11.56 9.42
C ASP A 134 16.46 11.15 8.10
N GLY A 135 15.28 11.70 7.83
CA GLY A 135 14.47 11.43 6.66
C GLY A 135 13.76 10.06 6.70
N LYS A 136 13.83 9.31 7.79
CA LYS A 136 13.19 7.99 7.89
C LYS A 136 11.68 8.16 7.99
N ILE A 137 10.98 7.53 7.06
CA ILE A 137 9.52 7.55 6.99
C ILE A 137 8.94 6.60 8.03
N LYS A 138 7.95 7.06 8.78
CA LYS A 138 7.14 6.26 9.71
C LYS A 138 5.69 6.73 9.67
N GLN A 139 4.79 5.91 10.20
CA GLN A 139 3.45 6.39 10.52
C GLN A 139 3.51 7.19 11.83
N ALA A 140 2.70 8.23 11.94
CA ALA A 140 2.65 9.04 13.15
C ALA A 140 2.05 8.28 14.34
N ASP A 141 2.52 8.63 15.54
CA ASP A 141 1.96 8.10 16.79
C ASP A 141 0.69 8.85 17.23
N PHE A 142 0.36 9.95 16.56
CA PHE A 142 -0.86 10.73 16.76
C PHE A 142 -1.86 10.53 15.63
N PHE A 143 -3.14 10.77 15.94
CA PHE A 143 -4.21 10.80 14.95
C PHE A 143 -4.48 12.23 14.49
N ILE A 144 -4.96 12.35 13.26
CA ILE A 144 -5.51 13.57 12.68
C ILE A 144 -6.90 13.28 12.13
N GLU A 145 -7.69 14.34 11.96
CA GLU A 145 -8.91 14.28 11.17
C GLU A 145 -8.62 14.61 9.71
N ARG A 146 -9.17 13.82 8.79
CA ARG A 146 -9.13 14.08 7.35
C ARG A 146 -10.51 13.93 6.74
N GLU A 147 -10.80 14.78 5.78
CA GLU A 147 -11.95 14.59 4.91
C GLU A 147 -11.59 13.61 3.80
N ILE A 148 -12.36 12.53 3.69
CA ILE A 148 -12.18 11.44 2.73
C ILE A 148 -13.40 11.40 1.82
N PHE A 149 -13.17 11.44 0.51
CA PHE A 149 -14.23 11.37 -0.47
C PHE A 149 -14.88 9.99 -0.48
N ASN A 150 -16.21 9.98 -0.50
CA ASN A 150 -17.02 8.78 -0.65
C ASN A 150 -17.88 8.86 -1.92
N TYR A 151 -17.44 9.66 -2.89
CA TYR A 151 -18.16 9.92 -4.13
C TYR A 151 -17.17 10.00 -5.29
N PHE A 152 -17.49 9.30 -6.38
CA PHE A 152 -16.69 9.30 -7.59
C PHE A 152 -17.61 9.07 -8.80
N GLU A 153 -17.42 9.85 -9.86
CA GLU A 153 -18.15 9.72 -11.14
C GLU A 153 -19.68 9.55 -11.00
N GLY A 154 -20.32 10.33 -10.13
CA GLY A 154 -21.78 10.28 -10.00
C GLY A 154 -22.30 9.26 -8.99
N ALA A 155 -21.43 8.48 -8.35
CA ALA A 155 -21.81 7.39 -7.47
C ALA A 155 -21.16 7.49 -6.09
N ARG A 156 -21.93 7.16 -5.05
CA ARG A 156 -21.38 6.90 -3.72
C ARG A 156 -20.61 5.56 -3.73
N LEU A 157 -19.39 5.59 -3.22
CA LEU A 157 -18.50 4.42 -3.16
C LEU A 157 -18.97 3.43 -2.08
N ILE A 158 -19.20 3.92 -0.87
CA ILE A 158 -19.71 3.16 0.28
C ILE A 158 -21.08 3.71 0.67
N LYS A 159 -22.12 2.86 0.62
CA LYS A 159 -23.52 3.30 0.83
C LYS A 159 -24.01 3.20 2.28
N ASN A 160 -23.52 2.21 3.03
CA ASN A 160 -24.06 1.83 4.34
C ASN A 160 -23.05 2.04 5.49
N ALA A 161 -22.19 3.05 5.36
CA ALA A 161 -21.23 3.38 6.41
C ALA A 161 -21.94 4.02 7.62
N MET A 162 -21.45 3.71 8.81
CA MET A 162 -21.87 4.30 10.08
C MET A 162 -20.70 5.01 10.77
N ILE A 163 -21.02 5.95 11.66
CA ILE A 163 -20.01 6.50 12.58
C ILE A 163 -19.48 5.35 13.44
N GLY A 164 -18.15 5.24 13.56
CA GLY A 164 -17.48 4.15 14.25
C GLY A 164 -17.02 3.00 13.35
N ASP A 165 -17.39 3.00 12.07
CA ASP A 165 -16.83 2.03 11.11
C ASP A 165 -15.39 2.37 10.73
N PHE A 166 -14.61 1.34 10.42
CA PHE A 166 -13.30 1.49 9.79
C PHE A 166 -13.44 1.42 8.27
N ILE A 167 -12.65 2.22 7.55
CA ILE A 167 -12.56 2.16 6.09
C ILE A 167 -11.10 2.07 5.64
N SER A 168 -10.88 1.47 4.46
CA SER A 168 -9.63 1.64 3.72
C SER A 168 -9.66 2.93 2.91
N ILE A 169 -8.49 3.55 2.74
CA ILE A 169 -8.33 4.86 2.11
C ILE A 169 -7.16 4.78 1.11
N HIS A 170 -7.41 5.25 -0.12
CA HIS A 170 -6.41 5.38 -1.18
C HIS A 170 -6.69 6.65 -2.00
N TRP A 171 -5.68 7.49 -2.21
CA TRP A 171 -5.77 8.81 -2.86
C TRP A 171 -6.85 9.74 -2.28
N GLY A 172 -7.09 9.67 -0.97
CA GLY A 172 -8.10 10.48 -0.30
C GLY A 172 -9.54 10.03 -0.55
N CYS A 173 -9.73 8.87 -1.17
CA CYS A 173 -11.04 8.25 -1.39
C CYS A 173 -11.22 7.03 -0.47
N ALA A 174 -12.45 6.84 0.00
CA ALA A 174 -12.86 5.62 0.71
C ALA A 174 -12.98 4.47 -0.29
N CYS A 175 -12.39 3.31 0.02
CA CYS A 175 -12.40 2.15 -0.89
C CYS A 175 -13.35 1.05 -0.42
N GLU A 176 -13.20 0.57 0.82
CA GLU A 176 -14.11 -0.42 1.41
C GLU A 176 -14.31 -0.22 2.91
N LEU A 177 -15.40 -0.78 3.46
CA LEU A 177 -15.55 -0.95 4.90
C LEU A 177 -14.64 -2.07 5.39
N LEU A 178 -14.01 -1.88 6.54
CA LEU A 178 -13.10 -2.84 7.14
C LEU A 178 -13.70 -3.39 8.43
N THR A 179 -13.54 -4.70 8.61
CA THR A 179 -13.61 -5.27 9.95
C THR A 179 -12.43 -4.78 10.79
N ARG A 180 -12.57 -4.86 12.12
CA ARG A 180 -11.46 -4.54 13.04
C ARG A 180 -10.22 -5.40 12.75
N ASP A 181 -10.42 -6.66 12.38
CA ASP A 181 -9.33 -7.57 12.04
C ASP A 181 -8.64 -7.16 10.73
N GLN A 182 -9.38 -6.75 9.71
CA GLN A 182 -8.79 -6.22 8.47
C GLN A 182 -8.00 -4.93 8.74
N ALA A 183 -8.51 -4.01 9.56
CA ALA A 183 -7.78 -2.80 9.94
C ALA A 183 -6.47 -3.13 10.69
N ASN A 184 -6.51 -4.09 11.61
CA ASN A 184 -5.32 -4.56 12.33
C ASN A 184 -4.30 -5.25 11.40
N ARG A 185 -4.77 -6.07 10.45
CA ARG A 185 -3.90 -6.68 9.44
C ARG A 185 -3.26 -5.64 8.54
N LEU A 186 -4.03 -4.68 8.04
CA LEU A 186 -3.51 -3.59 7.22
C LEU A 186 -2.46 -2.78 7.97
N GLN A 187 -2.64 -2.55 9.27
CA GLN A 187 -1.61 -1.95 10.12
C GLN A 187 -0.33 -2.81 10.15
N LYS A 188 -0.44 -4.10 10.46
CA LYS A 188 0.70 -5.05 10.46
C LYS A 188 1.49 -4.99 9.14
N TYR A 189 0.81 -5.07 8.00
CA TYR A 189 1.48 -5.06 6.70
C TYR A 189 2.01 -3.68 6.30
N THR A 190 1.40 -2.60 6.79
CA THR A 190 1.95 -1.25 6.67
C THR A 190 3.28 -1.14 7.42
N ASP A 191 3.35 -1.62 8.65
CA ASP A 191 4.57 -1.57 9.47
C ASP A 191 5.69 -2.40 8.84
N LEU A 192 5.39 -3.63 8.39
CA LEU A 192 6.34 -4.47 7.64
C LEU A 192 6.81 -3.78 6.35
N SER A 193 5.93 -3.09 5.64
CA SER A 193 6.29 -2.39 4.41
C SER A 193 7.19 -1.18 4.69
N LEU A 194 6.91 -0.42 5.76
CA LEU A 194 7.72 0.74 6.18
C LEU A 194 9.14 0.33 6.56
N GLU A 195 9.35 -0.90 7.05
CA GLU A 195 10.69 -1.42 7.27
C GLU A 195 11.54 -1.26 6.01
N PHE A 196 10.98 -1.37 4.79
CA PHE A 196 11.68 -1.28 3.51
C PHE A 196 11.61 0.09 2.82
N ALA A 197 11.05 1.12 3.47
CA ALA A 197 10.99 2.47 2.90
C ALA A 197 12.40 3.06 2.67
N PHE A 198 12.51 3.93 1.66
CA PHE A 198 13.66 4.83 1.52
C PHE A 198 13.54 6.02 2.46
N ASN A 199 14.69 6.56 2.88
CA ASN A 199 14.72 7.84 3.55
C ASN A 199 14.47 8.95 2.52
N LEU A 200 13.77 10.01 2.95
CA LEU A 200 13.54 11.23 2.18
C LEU A 200 14.78 12.13 2.15
#